data_AF-A0A968DDP3-F1
#
_entry.id   AF-A0A968DDP3-F1
#
_cell.length_a   1.000
_cell.length_b   1.000
_cell.length_c   1.000
_cell.angle_alpha   90.00
_cell.angle_beta   90.00
_cell.angle_gamma   90.00
#
_symmetry.space_group_name_H-M   'P 1'
#
loop_
_entity.id
_entity.type
_entity.pdbx_description
1 polymer ?
#
loop_
_entity_poly.entity_id
_entity_poly.type
_entity_poly.pdbx_seq_one_letter_code
_entity_poly.pdbx_strand_id
1 'polypeptide(L)' 'MKRQLLTGAVMLALGGPALGHHSDAALDIETVLTIEGTVTEWSLRNPHSYFAVETTNEAGETMSWEVQMGSI' A
#
# COMPACT_ATOMS: atom_id res chain seq x y z
N MET A 1 10.08 5.28 42.64
CA MET A 1 8.65 5.25 42.26
C MET A 1 8.11 6.62 41.83
N LYS A 2 7.89 7.62 42.70
CA LYS A 2 7.25 8.90 42.31
C LYS A 2 7.98 9.69 41.20
N ARG A 3 9.32 9.77 41.25
CA ARG A 3 10.12 10.45 40.22
C ARG A 3 10.04 9.74 38.86
N GLN A 4 10.02 8.41 38.86
CA GLN A 4 9.91 7.62 37.62
C GLN A 4 8.54 7.79 36.97
N LEU A 5 7.47 7.90 37.77
CA LEU A 5 6.12 8.21 37.28
C LEU A 5 6.05 9.61 36.65
N LEU A 6 6.70 10.60 37.27
CA LEU A 6 6.75 11.97 36.74
C LEU A 6 7.52 12.03 35.41
N THR A 7 8.67 11.34 35.32
CA THR A 7 9.46 11.26 34.09
C THR A 7 8.68 10.56 32.97
N GLY A 8 7.96 9.48 33.27
CA GLY A 8 7.12 8.79 32.28
C GLY A 8 5.98 9.67 31.76
N ALA A 9 5.31 10.41 32.65
CA ALA A 9 4.23 11.32 32.28
C ALA A 9 4.70 12.46 31.35
N VAL A 10 5.89 13.02 31.61
CA VAL A 10 6.48 14.06 30.76
C VAL A 10 6.85 13.52 29.38
N MET A 11 7.41 12.31 29.28
CA MET A 11 7.74 11.71 27.98
C MET A 11 6.51 11.43 27.13
N LEU A 12 5.41 10.97 27.74
CA LEU A 12 4.14 10.77 27.03
C LEU A 12 3.53 12.11 26.55
N ALA A 13 3.64 13.17 27.35
CA ALA A 13 3.12 14.49 27.00
C ALA A 13 3.90 15.16 25.85
N LEU A 14 5.16 14.79 25.64
CA LEU A 14 6.01 15.31 24.57
C LEU A 14 5.97 14.46 23.29
N GLY A 15 5.27 13.31 23.29
CA GLY A 15 5.09 12.48 22.10
C GLY A 15 4.09 13.12 21.13
N GLY A 16 4.59 13.72 20.04
CA GLY A 16 3.77 14.22 18.94
C GLY A 16 3.28 13.11 17.99
N PRO A 17 2.34 13.42 17.08
CA PRO A 17 1.88 12.47 16.07
C PRO A 17 3.05 12.06 15.15
N ALA A 18 3.15 10.77 14.85
CA ALA A 18 4.06 10.26 13.82
C ALA A 18 3.37 10.40 12.45
N LEU A 19 4.03 11.10 11.52
CA LEU A 19 3.59 11.19 10.13
C LEU A 19 4.16 9.99 9.36
N GLY A 20 3.28 9.10 8.90
CA GLY A 20 3.65 8.07 7.94
C GLY A 20 3.76 8.67 6.54
N HIS A 21 4.87 8.41 5.84
CA HIS A 21 4.99 8.72 4.42
C HIS A 21 4.54 7.47 3.62
N HIS A 22 3.41 7.57 2.93
CA HIS A 22 3.00 6.56 1.95
C HIS A 22 3.70 6.91 0.63
N SER A 23 4.54 6.00 0.13
CA SER A 23 5.29 6.23 -1.12
C SER A 23 4.54 5.62 -2.30
N ASP A 24 4.19 6.47 -3.26
CA ASP A 24 3.61 6.06 -4.54
C ASP A 24 4.70 5.89 -5.62
N ALA A 25 5.98 5.97 -5.25
CA ALA A 25 7.10 5.96 -6.21
C ALA A 25 7.21 4.66 -7.04
N ALA A 26 6.57 3.58 -6.57
CA ALA A 26 6.53 2.30 -7.27
C ALA A 26 5.30 2.15 -8.20
N LEU A 27 4.40 3.14 -8.22
CA LEU A 27 3.19 3.12 -9.04
C LEU A 27 3.40 3.99 -10.27
N ASP A 28 2.98 3.49 -11.44
CA ASP A 28 2.75 4.34 -12.59
C ASP A 28 1.34 4.93 -12.49
N ILE A 29 1.26 6.22 -12.15
CA ILE A 29 0.02 6.98 -12.02
C ILE A 29 -0.25 7.92 -13.20
N GLU A 30 0.69 8.01 -14.13
CA GLU A 30 0.62 8.91 -15.28
C GLU A 30 0.01 8.22 -16.50
N THR A 31 0.08 6.88 -16.54
CA THR A 31 -0.43 6.07 -17.63
C THR A 31 -1.85 5.58 -17.38
N VAL A 32 -2.73 5.77 -18.37
CA VAL A 32 -4.06 5.14 -18.42
C VAL A 32 -4.00 3.92 -19.34
N LEU A 33 -4.29 2.74 -18.78
CA LEU A 33 -4.20 1.44 -19.44
C LEU A 33 -5.52 0.68 -19.28
N THR A 34 -5.92 -0.07 -20.31
CA THR A 34 -6.95 -1.12 -20.20
C THR A 34 -6.25 -2.48 -20.15
N ILE A 35 -6.47 -3.24 -19.08
CA ILE A 35 -5.95 -4.60 -18.91
C ILE A 35 -7.13 -5.58 -19.06
N GLU A 36 -7.09 -6.40 -20.10
CA GLU A 36 -8.03 -7.52 -20.25
C GLU A 36 -7.29 -8.83 -19.92
N GLY A 37 -7.73 -9.51 -18.87
CA GLY A 37 -7.05 -10.69 -18.37
C GLY A 37 -7.83 -11.41 -17.28
N THR A 38 -7.20 -12.44 -16.70
CA THR A 38 -7.77 -13.22 -15.61
C THR A 38 -7.23 -12.71 -14.27
N VAL A 39 -8.11 -12.41 -13.32
CA VAL A 39 -7.68 -12.10 -11.95
C VAL A 39 -7.25 -13.39 -11.26
N THR A 40 -6.01 -13.43 -10.78
CA THR A 40 -5.41 -14.61 -10.15
C THR A 40 -5.30 -14.50 -8.63
N GLU A 41 -5.25 -13.28 -8.08
CA GLU A 41 -5.18 -13.05 -6.63
C GLU A 41 -5.95 -11.79 -6.20
N TRP A 42 -6.51 -11.84 -4.99
CA TRP A 42 -7.11 -10.71 -4.28
C TRP A 42 -6.45 -10.53 -2.91
N SER A 43 -5.92 -9.34 -2.65
CA SER A 43 -5.34 -8.94 -1.37
C SER A 43 -6.11 -7.75 -0.81
N LEU A 44 -7.10 -8.04 0.03
CA LEU A 44 -7.99 -7.05 0.63
C LEU A 44 -7.40 -6.54 1.94
N ARG A 45 -6.76 -5.38 1.90
CA ARG A 45 -6.16 -4.72 3.06
C ARG A 45 -6.39 -3.21 3.03
N ASN A 46 -6.33 -2.58 4.20
CA ASN A 46 -6.43 -1.13 4.36
C ASN A 46 -5.02 -0.55 4.56
N PRO A 47 -4.65 0.58 3.92
CA PRO A 47 -5.52 1.47 3.12
C PRO A 47 -5.73 1.05 1.67
N HIS A 48 -4.79 0.30 1.09
CA HIS A 48 -4.84 -0.09 -0.32
C HIS A 48 -5.01 -1.59 -0.49
N SER A 49 -6.08 -1.97 -1.18
CA SER A 49 -6.24 -3.34 -1.67
C SER A 49 -5.48 -3.53 -2.98
N TYR A 50 -5.08 -4.77 -3.24
CA TYR A 50 -4.29 -5.15 -4.42
C TYR A 50 -4.93 -6.36 -5.09
N PHE A 51 -4.74 -6.49 -6.39
CA PHE A 51 -5.08 -7.70 -7.13
C PHE A 51 -4.06 -7.97 -8.24
N ALA A 52 -3.85 -9.25 -8.53
CA ALA A 52 -2.99 -9.69 -9.61
C ALA A 52 -3.83 -10.09 -10.83
N VAL A 53 -3.41 -9.67 -12.02
CA VAL A 53 -4.06 -9.98 -13.30
C VAL A 53 -3.06 -10.61 -14.24
N GLU A 54 -3.38 -11.78 -14.78
CA GLU A 54 -2.60 -12.42 -15.84
C GLU A 54 -3.20 -12.11 -17.22
N THR A 55 -2.34 -11.71 -18.14
CA THR A 55 -2.66 -11.47 -19.56
C THR A 55 -1.74 -12.33 -20.44
N THR A 56 -2.15 -12.61 -21.66
CA THR A 56 -1.27 -13.20 -22.68
C THR A 56 -0.89 -12.13 -23.69
N ASN A 57 0.41 -11.93 -23.92
CA ASN A 57 0.90 -10.95 -24.89
C ASN A 57 0.79 -11.50 -26.34
N GLU A 58 1.14 -10.67 -27.33
CA GLU A 58 1.11 -11.05 -28.75
C GLU A 58 2.06 -12.22 -29.10
N ALA A 59 3.11 -12.43 -28.31
CA ALA A 59 4.04 -13.54 -28.46
C ALA A 59 3.54 -14.85 -27.80
N GLY A 60 2.36 -14.84 -27.17
CA GLY A 60 1.81 -15.98 -26.46
C GLY A 60 2.38 -16.18 -25.05
N GLU A 61 3.12 -15.21 -24.52
CA GLU A 61 3.72 -15.28 -23.19
C GLU A 61 2.76 -14.72 -22.14
N THR A 62 2.79 -15.32 -20.96
CA THR A 62 2.05 -14.82 -19.79
C THR A 62 2.75 -13.61 -19.19
N MET A 63 2.00 -12.54 -18.96
CA MET A 63 2.42 -11.34 -18.24
C MET A 63 1.52 -11.16 -17.01
N SER A 64 2.14 -10.85 -15.87
CA SER A 64 1.44 -10.57 -14.62
C SER A 64 1.47 -9.07 -14.31
N TRP A 65 0.33 -8.54 -13.91
CA TRP A 65 0.12 -7.16 -13.50
C TRP A 65 -0.31 -7.13 -12.04
N GLU A 66 0.34 -6.30 -11.23
CA GLU A 66 -0.16 -5.96 -9.89
C GLU A 66 -0.86 -4.60 -9.97
N VAL A 67 -2.12 -4.56 -9.53
CA VAL A 67 -2.93 -3.34 -9.54
C VAL A 67 -3.25 -2.94 -8.11
N GLN A 68 -2.89 -1.70 -7.76
CA GLN A 68 -3.27 -1.09 -6.49
C GLN A 68 -4.59 -0.34 -6.65
N MET A 69 -5.52 -0.53 -5.72
CA MET A 69 -6.73 0.28 -5.63
C MET A 69 -6.48 1.56 -4.83
N GLY A 70 -7.29 2.60 -5.09
CA GLY A 70 -7.29 3.81 -4.26
C GLY A 70 -7.53 3.50 -2.79
N SER A 71 -7.13 4.41 -1.90
CA SER A 71 -7.41 4.26 -0.48
C SER A 71 -8.92 4.22 -0.25
N ILE A 72 -9.37 3.27 0.57
CA ILE A 72 -10.75 3.16 1.05
C ILE A 72 -10.92 3.96 2.33
#